data_AF-A0A607KRR0-F1
#
_entry.id   AF-A0A607KRR0-F1
#
_cell.length_a   1.000
_cell.length_b   1.000
_cell.length_c   1.000
_cell.angle_alpha   90.00
_cell.angle_beta   90.00
_cell.angle_gamma   90.00
#
_symmetry.space_group_name_H-M   'P 1'
#
loop_
_entity.id
_entity.type
_entity.pdbx_description
1 polymer ?
#
loop_
_entity_poly.entity_id
_entity_poly.type
_entity_poly.pdbx_seq_one_letter_code
_entity_poly.pdbx_strand_id
1 'polypeptide(L)' 'MKNVIGTGSALDRLKRIIPASVQPKFSTADEWRAWQEAEGRKRSEELDRMNQKSRTEKIFGRSGIQDLHR' A
#
# COMPACT_ATOMS: atom_id res chain seq x y z
N MET A 1 -32.82 33.00 18.50
CA MET A 1 -31.90 33.16 17.36
C MET A 1 -31.34 31.79 17.02
N LYS A 2 -31.62 31.28 15.81
CA LYS A 2 -31.26 29.91 15.39
C LYS A 2 -29.82 29.93 14.88
N ASN A 3 -28.86 29.51 15.72
CA ASN A 3 -27.49 29.32 15.27
C ASN A 3 -27.42 28.04 14.44
N VAL A 4 -27.17 28.19 13.15
CA VAL A 4 -26.92 27.11 12.21
C VAL A 4 -25.57 26.47 12.55
N ILE A 5 -25.53 25.53 13.51
CA ILE A 5 -24.35 24.70 13.80
C ILE A 5 -24.41 23.48 12.89
N GLY A 6 -24.20 23.71 11.59
CA GLY A 6 -24.26 22.68 10.55
C GLY A 6 -22.96 21.89 10.45
N THR A 7 -22.86 20.79 11.21
CA THR A 7 -21.86 19.70 11.12
C THR A 7 -20.40 20.08 11.46
N GLY A 8 -19.78 19.30 12.36
CA GLY A 8 -18.37 19.45 12.75
C GLY A 8 -17.38 19.35 11.57
N SER A 9 -16.09 19.57 11.87
CA SER A 9 -14.99 19.49 10.91
C SER A 9 -15.04 18.22 10.06
N ALA A 10 -14.42 18.22 8.88
CA ALA A 10 -14.31 17.02 8.04
C ALA A 10 -13.74 15.82 8.82
N LEU A 11 -12.80 16.06 9.74
CA LEU A 11 -12.27 15.03 10.64
C LEU A 11 -13.31 14.52 11.65
N ASP A 12 -14.18 15.37 12.17
CA ASP A 12 -15.24 14.97 13.10
C ASP A 12 -16.28 14.09 12.41
N ARG A 13 -16.58 14.41 11.14
CA ARG A 13 -17.45 13.57 10.30
C ARG A 13 -16.80 12.22 10.01
N LEU A 14 -15.50 12.20 9.70
CA LEU A 14 -14.75 10.97 9.47
C LEU A 14 -14.71 10.08 10.72
N LYS A 15 -14.47 10.65 11.91
CA LYS A 15 -14.47 9.91 13.19
C LYS A 15 -15.79 9.22 13.53
N ARG A 16 -16.93 9.68 12.98
CA ARG A 16 -18.23 9.01 13.15
C ARG A 16 -18.36 7.72 12.34
N ILE A 17 -17.58 7.58 11.27
CA ILE A 17 -17.60 6.42 10.36
C ILE A 17 -16.53 5.41 10.78
N ILE A 18 -15.36 5.89 11.22
CA ILE A 18 -14.26 5.05 11.67
C ILE A 18 -14.65 4.35 12.99
N PRO A 19 -14.39 3.04 13.15
CA PRO A 19 -14.60 2.35 14.42
C PRO A 19 -13.82 3.00 15.56
N ALA A 20 -14.41 3.10 16.74
CA ALA A 20 -13.81 3.78 17.90
C ALA A 20 -12.47 3.18 18.36
N SER A 21 -12.19 1.92 18.02
CA SER A 21 -10.92 1.25 18.34
C SER A 21 -9.76 1.62 17.41
N VAL A 22 -10.04 2.26 16.27
CA VAL A 22 -9.02 2.57 15.26
C VAL A 22 -8.36 3.90 15.59
N GLN A 23 -7.04 3.86 15.72
CA GLN A 23 -6.20 5.04 15.89
C GLN A 23 -5.49 5.38 14.58
N PRO A 24 -5.15 6.67 14.35
CA PRO A 24 -4.30 7.06 13.24
C PRO A 24 -2.97 6.29 13.28
N LYS A 25 -2.58 5.71 12.14
CA LYS A 25 -1.35 4.92 12.03
C LYS A 25 -0.09 5.77 12.19
N PHE A 26 -0.15 7.05 11.83
CA PHE A 26 0.96 7.98 11.89
C PHE A 26 0.54 9.26 12.60
N SER A 27 1.43 9.81 13.41
CA SER A 27 1.20 11.09 14.10
C SER A 27 1.92 12.25 13.42
N THR A 28 2.93 11.98 12.60
CA THR A 28 3.70 12.99 11.86
C THR A 28 3.81 12.65 10.37
N ALA A 29 4.04 13.68 9.55
CA ALA A 29 4.24 13.50 8.12
C ALA A 29 5.56 12.77 7.81
N ASP A 30 6.60 12.98 8.62
CA ASP A 30 7.91 12.34 8.44
C ASP A 30 7.84 10.84 8.72
N GLU A 31 7.09 10.44 9.75
CA GLU A 31 6.83 9.02 10.06
C GLU A 31 6.12 8.33 8.89
N TRP A 32 5.07 8.96 8.36
CA TRP A 32 4.36 8.46 7.18
C TRP A 32 5.28 8.32 5.96
N ARG A 33 6.12 9.33 5.70
CA ARG A 33 7.03 9.33 4.54
C ARG A 33 8.06 8.21 4.64
N ALA A 34 8.67 8.03 5.80
CA ALA A 34 9.63 6.96 6.03
C ALA A 34 9.00 5.58 5.84
N TRP A 35 7.76 5.38 6.30
CA TRP A 35 7.01 4.15 6.06
C TRP A 35 6.72 3.93 4.58
N GLN A 36 6.28 4.98 3.88
CA GLN A 36 5.95 4.90 2.44
C GLN A 36 7.17 4.53 1.59
N GLU A 37 8.34 5.09 1.89
CA GLU A 37 9.60 4.75 1.21
C GLU A 37 10.03 3.30 1.47
N ALA A 38 9.85 2.80 2.70
CA ALA A 38 10.14 1.42 3.04
C ALA A 38 9.23 0.44 2.31
N GLU A 39 7.92 0.69 2.26
CA GLU A 39 6.97 -0.14 1.52
C GLU A 39 7.19 -0.06 0.01
N GLY A 40 7.53 1.13 -0.50
CA GLY A 40 7.89 1.33 -1.91
C GLY A 40 9.07 0.47 -2.33
N ARG A 41 10.12 0.39 -1.50
CA ARG A 41 11.29 -0.48 -1.76
C ARG A 41 10.90 -1.95 -1.82
N LYS A 42 10.14 -2.46 -0.85
CA LYS A 42 9.66 -3.85 -0.84
C LYS A 42 8.87 -4.18 -2.11
N ARG A 43 7.98 -3.27 -2.50
CA ARG A 43 7.16 -3.45 -3.71
C ARG A 43 8.00 -3.40 -4.99
N SER A 44 8.98 -2.51 -5.06
CA SER A 44 9.91 -2.45 -6.20
C SER A 44 10.67 -3.77 -6.35
N GLU A 45 11.22 -4.31 -5.27
CA GLU A 45 11.96 -5.59 -5.29
C GLU A 45 11.07 -6.77 -5.71
N GLU A 46 9.79 -6.76 -5.35
CA GLU A 46 8.82 -7.75 -5.82
C GLU A 46 8.55 -7.61 -7.32
N LEU A 47 8.34 -6.38 -7.79
CA LEU A 47 8.11 -6.10 -9.21
C LEU A 47 9.32 -6.48 -10.06
N ASP A 48 10.54 -6.21 -9.61
CA ASP A 48 11.75 -6.58 -10.33
C ASP A 48 11.89 -8.09 -10.47
N ARG A 49 11.57 -8.86 -9.41
CA ARG A 49 11.52 -10.33 -9.48
C ARG A 49 10.48 -10.83 -10.47
N MET A 50 9.29 -10.23 -10.49
CA MET A 50 8.22 -10.57 -11.45
C MET A 50 8.63 -10.24 -12.89
N ASN A 51 9.22 -9.08 -13.10
CA ASN A 51 9.70 -8.63 -14.42
C ASN A 51 10.79 -9.56 -14.94
N GLN A 52 11.74 -9.95 -14.09
CA GLN A 52 12.80 -10.87 -14.45
C GLN A 52 12.23 -12.24 -14.85
N LYS A 53 11.31 -12.78 -14.06
CA LYS A 53 10.63 -14.05 -14.39
C LYS A 53 9.91 -13.97 -15.73
N SER A 54 9.09 -12.94 -15.92
CA SER A 54 8.33 -12.72 -17.18
C SER A 54 9.25 -12.58 -18.38
N ARG A 55 10.38 -11.86 -18.23
CA ARG A 55 11.38 -11.72 -19.28
C ARG A 55 12.05 -13.04 -19.62
N THR A 56 12.44 -13.83 -18.62
CA THR A 56 13.03 -15.17 -18.83
C THR A 56 12.07 -16.08 -19.59
N GLU A 57 10.80 -16.14 -19.17
CA GLU A 57 9.78 -16.94 -19.86
C GLU A 57 9.54 -16.46 -21.30
N LYS A 58 9.52 -15.14 -21.53
CA LYS A 58 9.36 -14.56 -22.87
C LYS A 58 10.53 -14.90 -23.80
N ILE A 59 11.77 -14.92 -23.29
CA ILE A 59 12.97 -15.18 -24.11
C ILE A 59 13.13 -16.68 -24.38
N PHE A 60 12.97 -17.52 -23.36
CA PHE A 60 13.28 -18.94 -23.46
C PHE A 60 12.06 -19.83 -23.76
N GLY A 61 10.85 -19.29 -23.70
CA GLY A 61 9.60 -20.05 -23.84
C GLY A 61 9.30 -20.98 -22.66
N ARG A 62 10.09 -20.91 -21.59
CA ARG A 62 9.99 -21.71 -20.36
C ARG A 62 10.58 -20.95 -19.18
N SER A 63 10.29 -21.43 -17.97
CA SER A 63 11.02 -20.97 -16.78
C SER A 63 12.52 -21.31 -16.89
N GLY A 64 13.38 -20.53 -16.25
CA GLY A 64 14.83 -20.79 -16.23
C GLY A 64 15.22 -22.12 -15.56
N ILE A 65 14.32 -22.70 -14.75
CA ILE A 65 14.46 -24.04 -14.19
C ILE A 65 13.81 -25.03 -15.17
N GLN A 66 14.57 -26.04 -15.56
CA GLN A 66 14.05 -27.18 -16.32
C GLN A 66 13.50 -28.21 -15.33
N ASP A 67 12.19 -28.44 -15.38
CA ASP A 67 11.58 -29.55 -14.64
C ASP A 67 12.19 -30.86 -15.15
N LEU A 68 12.92 -31.56 -14.26
CA LEU A 68 13.73 -32.73 -14.61
C LEU A 68 12.86 -33.94 -14.98
N HIS A 69 11.60 -33.97 -14.51
CA HIS A 69 10.65 -35.05 -14.72
C HIS A 69 9.26 -34.46 -14.93
N ARG A 70 8.62 -34.78 -16.04
CA ARG A 70 7.20 -34.56 -16.29
C ARG A 70 6.58 -35.85 -16.81
#